data_AF-A0A4Q5MVQ0-F1
#
_entry.id   AF-A0A4Q5MVQ0-F1
#
_cell.length_a   1.000
_cell.length_b   1.000
_cell.length_c   1.000
_cell.angle_alpha   90.00
_cell.angle_beta   90.00
_cell.angle_gamma   90.00
#
_symmetry.space_group_name_H-M   'P 1'
#
loop_
_entity.id
_entity.type
_entity.pdbx_description
1 polymer ?
#
loop_
_entity_poly.entity_id
_entity_poly.type
_entity_poly.pdbx_seq_one_letter_code
_entity_poly.pdbx_strand_id
1 'polypeptide(L)'
;MIGALGGLGLWLVVRRLGARRVTLDDRLAPYLRTPRSSSALLGGPGRTPFPTLERLIAPVMANGVRLVTRLGSPSAELRGRLERAGRPESVEQFRAAQVVWGVIGLAGGLAFALALAAGRGTSPLAGVVLVLACGLAGVLARDQLLARQVHQREERMLAELPTIAELLALSVGAGEGPVGALERVVRTTRGVLADELALTLADARSGTPLALALERLADRTGLAPLTRFAEGVAVAIERGTPLAEVLRAQAQDVRESGRRALMEAGGRKEVLMMVPVVFLILPITVAFAVFPSLAILQFAQ
;
A
#
# COMPACT_ATOMS: atom_id res chain seq x y z
N MET A 1 -2.11 -34.05 -12.57
CA MET A 1 -3.41 -33.38 -12.79
C MET A 1 -4.06 -32.84 -11.50
N ILE A 2 -4.00 -33.56 -10.38
CA ILE A 2 -4.63 -33.13 -9.10
C ILE A 2 -4.03 -31.82 -8.53
N GLY A 3 -2.71 -31.61 -8.67
CA GLY A 3 -2.06 -30.36 -8.23
C GLY A 3 -2.45 -29.12 -9.05
N ALA A 4 -2.74 -29.30 -10.34
CA ALA A 4 -3.23 -28.22 -11.19
C ALA A 4 -4.66 -27.83 -10.81
N LEU A 5 -5.54 -28.79 -10.53
CA LEU A 5 -6.91 -28.55 -10.07
C LEU A 5 -6.97 -27.87 -8.69
N GLY A 6 -6.12 -28.29 -7.74
CA GLY A 6 -6.01 -27.64 -6.43
C GLY A 6 -5.46 -26.21 -6.52
N GLY A 7 -4.44 -26.00 -7.36
CA GLY A 7 -3.89 -24.67 -7.64
C GLY A 7 -4.90 -23.74 -8.32
N LEU A 8 -5.69 -24.27 -9.27
CA LEU A 8 -6.74 -23.52 -9.97
C LEU A 8 -7.91 -23.18 -9.04
N GLY A 9 -8.26 -24.08 -8.12
CA GLY A 9 -9.27 -23.85 -7.08
C GLY A 9 -8.84 -22.76 -6.09
N LEU A 10 -7.61 -22.83 -5.57
CA LEU A 10 -7.06 -21.81 -4.66
C LEU A 10 -6.90 -20.46 -5.37
N TRP A 11 -6.44 -20.47 -6.63
CA TRP A 11 -6.33 -19.28 -7.47
C TRP A 11 -7.69 -18.63 -7.74
N LEU A 12 -8.74 -19.42 -8.01
CA LEU A 12 -10.09 -18.90 -8.20
C LEU A 12 -10.69 -18.33 -6.92
N VAL A 13 -10.45 -18.93 -5.75
CA VAL A 13 -10.91 -18.39 -4.45
C VAL A 13 -10.20 -17.08 -4.13
N VAL A 14 -8.87 -17.03 -4.30
CA VAL A 14 -8.07 -15.80 -4.09
C VAL A 14 -8.47 -14.71 -5.09
N ARG A 15 -8.68 -15.04 -6.36
CA ARG A 15 -9.09 -14.08 -7.40
C ARG A 15 -10.53 -13.59 -7.19
N ARG A 16 -11.43 -14.45 -6.71
CA ARG A 16 -12.84 -14.11 -6.44
C ARG A 16 -13.00 -13.26 -5.18
N LEU A 17 -12.11 -13.42 -4.20
CA LEU A 17 -12.08 -12.56 -2.99
C LEU A 17 -11.26 -11.28 -3.20
N GLY A 18 -10.28 -11.30 -4.11
CA GLY A 18 -9.56 -10.10 -4.57
C GLY A 18 -10.38 -9.24 -5.56
N ALA A 19 -11.40 -9.82 -6.19
CA ALA A 19 -12.39 -9.08 -6.96
C ALA A 19 -13.30 -8.29 -6.00
N ARG A 20 -12.88 -7.05 -5.69
CA ARG A 20 -13.71 -6.04 -5.03
C ARG A 20 -15.08 -6.02 -5.72
N ARG A 21 -16.13 -6.43 -5.02
CA ARG A 21 -17.48 -6.04 -5.42
C ARG A 21 -17.57 -4.55 -5.14
N VAL A 22 -17.34 -3.75 -6.17
CA VAL A 22 -17.65 -2.33 -6.17
C VAL A 22 -19.16 -2.24 -5.97
N THR A 23 -19.57 -1.94 -4.75
CA THR A 23 -20.97 -1.67 -4.40
C THR A 23 -21.46 -0.45 -5.17
N LEU A 24 -22.75 -0.38 -5.47
CA LEU A 24 -23.34 0.76 -6.18
C LEU A 24 -23.07 2.10 -5.46
N ASP A 25 -22.90 2.07 -4.14
CA ASP A 25 -22.50 3.22 -3.32
C ASP A 25 -21.10 3.77 -3.66
N ASP A 26 -20.12 2.91 -3.99
CA ASP A 26 -18.76 3.34 -4.41
C ASP A 26 -18.79 4.09 -5.75
N ARG A 27 -19.82 3.89 -6.58
CA ARG A 27 -20.01 4.59 -7.86
C ARG A 27 -20.76 5.92 -7.72
N LEU A 28 -21.55 6.07 -6.67
CA LEU A 28 -22.32 7.28 -6.36
C LEU A 28 -21.58 8.23 -5.40
N ALA A 29 -20.57 7.73 -4.68
CA ALA A 29 -19.70 8.51 -3.80
C ALA A 29 -19.06 9.77 -4.45
N PRO A 30 -18.68 9.79 -5.75
CA PRO A 30 -18.16 11.00 -6.39
C PRO A 30 -19.21 12.10 -6.60
N TYR A 31 -20.50 11.76 -6.55
CA TYR A 31 -21.61 12.68 -6.84
C TYR A 31 -22.38 13.13 -5.60
N LEU A 32 -22.18 12.47 -4.45
CA LEU A 32 -22.77 12.85 -3.18
C LEU A 32 -21.78 13.72 -2.39
N ARG A 33 -21.81 15.03 -2.65
CA ARG A 33 -21.27 16.04 -1.71
C ARG A 33 -22.17 16.08 -0.47
N THR A 34 -21.97 15.17 0.48
CA THR A 34 -22.55 15.32 1.82
C THR A 34 -21.66 16.25 2.65
N PRO A 35 -22.22 17.32 3.26
CA PRO A 35 -21.51 18.09 4.28
C PRO A 35 -21.12 17.16 5.43
N ARG A 36 -19.84 17.19 5.83
CA ARG A 36 -19.36 16.51 7.03
C ARG A 36 -20.04 17.12 8.25
N SER A 37 -21.17 16.55 8.68
CA SER A 37 -21.70 16.77 10.01
C SER A 37 -20.99 15.84 10.98
N SER A 38 -20.19 16.45 11.84
CA SER A 38 -19.58 15.85 13.01
C SER A 38 -20.66 15.40 14.00
N SER A 39 -20.86 14.09 14.14
CA SER A 39 -21.41 13.55 15.39
C SER A 39 -20.81 12.17 15.64
N ALA A 40 -19.68 12.16 16.35
CA ALA A 40 -19.04 10.96 16.89
C ALA A 40 -19.89 10.27 18.00
N LEU A 41 -21.10 10.78 18.29
CA LEU A 41 -22.03 10.25 19.29
C LEU A 41 -23.20 9.45 18.69
N LEU A 42 -23.30 9.37 17.36
CA LEU A 42 -24.35 8.60 16.65
C LEU A 42 -23.87 7.27 16.06
N GLY A 43 -22.62 6.89 16.32
CA GLY A 43 -22.06 5.58 15.95
C GLY A 43 -22.57 4.46 16.85
N GLY A 44 -23.87 4.18 16.85
CA GLY A 44 -24.41 2.96 17.43
C GLY A 44 -23.82 1.72 16.74
N PRO A 45 -23.62 0.59 17.45
CA PRO A 45 -23.01 -0.61 16.88
C PRO A 45 -23.77 -1.01 15.61
N GLY A 46 -23.03 -1.11 14.50
CA GLY A 46 -23.59 -1.41 13.20
C GLY A 46 -24.48 -2.64 13.27
N ARG A 47 -25.76 -2.47 12.96
CA ARG A 47 -26.73 -3.57 12.89
C ARG A 47 -26.26 -4.58 11.85
N THR A 48 -25.67 -5.69 12.30
CA THR A 48 -25.38 -6.85 11.46
C THR A 48 -26.68 -7.66 11.28
N PRO A 49 -26.91 -8.30 10.12
CA PRO A 49 -28.16 -9.04 9.86
C PRO A 49 -28.35 -10.32 10.71
N PHE A 50 -27.32 -10.78 11.44
CA PHE A 50 -27.31 -12.06 12.17
C PHE A 50 -26.66 -11.95 13.58
N PRO A 51 -27.36 -11.38 14.58
CA PRO A 51 -26.80 -11.08 15.90
C PRO A 51 -26.48 -12.32 16.76
N THR A 52 -27.11 -13.45 16.50
CA THR A 52 -26.86 -14.73 17.19
C THR A 52 -25.55 -15.38 16.74
N LEU A 53 -25.24 -15.29 15.45
CA LEU A 53 -24.00 -15.79 14.87
C LEU A 53 -22.80 -14.98 15.37
N GLU A 54 -22.97 -13.67 15.54
CA GLU A 54 -21.97 -12.76 16.10
C GLU A 54 -21.58 -13.15 17.53
N ARG A 55 -22.56 -13.49 18.40
CA ARG A 55 -22.28 -13.92 19.77
C ARG A 55 -21.57 -15.27 19.86
N LEU A 56 -21.82 -16.18 18.91
CA LEU A 56 -21.17 -17.50 18.88
C LEU A 56 -19.71 -17.41 18.41
N ILE A 57 -19.43 -16.51 17.47
CA ILE A 57 -18.11 -16.33 16.85
C ILE A 57 -17.25 -15.32 17.64
N ALA A 58 -17.85 -14.42 18.42
CA ALA A 58 -17.17 -13.46 19.28
C ALA A 58 -16.02 -14.03 20.12
N PRO A 59 -16.16 -15.14 20.88
CA PRO A 59 -15.06 -15.69 21.67
C PRO A 59 -13.91 -16.25 20.79
N VAL A 60 -14.23 -16.83 19.64
CA VAL A 60 -13.24 -17.36 18.69
C VAL A 60 -12.48 -16.20 18.03
N MET A 61 -13.17 -15.13 17.65
CA MET A 61 -12.56 -13.92 17.10
C MET A 61 -11.69 -13.22 18.13
N ALA A 62 -12.13 -13.09 19.39
CA ALA A 62 -11.32 -12.51 20.46
C ALA A 62 -10.03 -13.30 20.73
N ASN A 63 -10.09 -14.64 20.66
CA ASN A 63 -8.92 -15.50 20.77
C ASN A 63 -7.99 -15.39 19.54
N GLY A 64 -8.56 -15.35 18.33
CA GLY A 64 -7.80 -15.14 17.10
C GLY A 64 -7.08 -13.79 17.07
N VAL A 65 -7.77 -12.72 17.48
CA VAL A 65 -7.18 -11.37 17.59
C VAL A 65 -6.03 -11.37 18.60
N ARG A 66 -6.16 -12.03 19.75
CA ARG A 66 -5.07 -12.16 20.73
C ARG A 66 -3.84 -12.89 20.17
N LEU A 67 -4.06 -13.96 19.40
CA LEU A 67 -2.97 -14.68 18.75
C LEU A 67 -2.27 -13.83 17.68
N VAL A 68 -3.05 -13.14 16.84
CA VAL A 68 -2.53 -12.21 15.82
C VAL A 68 -1.83 -11.02 16.46
N THR A 69 -2.28 -10.52 17.61
CA THR A 69 -1.58 -9.45 18.34
C THR A 69 -0.25 -9.90 18.93
N ARG A 70 -0.11 -11.18 19.30
CA ARG A 70 1.16 -11.72 19.81
C ARG A 70 2.18 -12.00 18.71
N LEU A 71 1.69 -12.34 17.51
CA LEU A 71 2.55 -12.69 16.36
C LEU A 71 2.78 -11.52 15.39
N GLY A 72 1.91 -10.51 15.40
CA GLY A 72 1.92 -9.38 14.48
C GLY A 72 2.35 -8.06 15.12
N SER A 73 2.37 -6.99 14.30
CA SER A 73 2.82 -5.66 14.74
C SER A 73 1.98 -5.08 15.90
N PRO A 74 2.62 -4.27 16.78
CA PRO A 74 1.93 -3.50 17.80
C PRO A 74 0.81 -2.63 17.23
N SER A 75 -0.28 -2.46 17.99
CA SER A 75 -1.48 -1.73 17.55
C SER A 75 -1.21 -0.26 17.17
N ALA A 76 -0.21 0.38 17.79
CA ALA A 76 0.18 1.76 17.46
C ALA A 76 0.81 1.85 16.06
N GLU A 77 1.68 0.91 15.70
CA GLU A 77 2.31 0.86 14.37
C GLU A 77 1.26 0.58 13.29
N LEU A 78 0.33 -0.35 13.55
CA LEU A 78 -0.75 -0.66 12.62
C LEU A 78 -1.69 0.53 12.39
N ARG A 79 -1.99 1.31 13.43
CA ARG A 79 -2.78 2.54 13.30
C ARG A 79 -2.11 3.54 12.36
N GLY A 80 -0.81 3.79 12.54
CA GLY A 80 -0.05 4.67 11.64
C GLY A 80 -0.05 4.16 10.19
N ARG A 81 0.04 2.84 9.97
CA ARG A 81 -0.03 2.26 8.61
C ARG A 81 -1.42 2.39 7.99
N LEU A 82 -2.49 2.30 8.78
CA LEU A 82 -3.86 2.50 8.30
C LEU A 82 -4.12 3.98 7.95
N GLU A 83 -3.62 4.91 8.77
CA GLU A 83 -3.66 6.34 8.52
C GLU A 83 -2.88 6.70 7.25
N ARG A 84 -1.65 6.18 7.07
CA ARG A 84 -0.86 6.36 5.84
C ARG A 84 -1.50 5.73 4.61
N ALA A 85 -2.25 4.64 4.75
CA ALA A 85 -3.06 4.09 3.66
C ALA A 85 -4.30 4.97 3.35
N GLY A 86 -4.63 5.91 4.24
CA GLY A 86 -5.86 6.71 4.26
C GLY A 86 -7.12 5.86 4.26
N ARG A 87 -7.10 4.78 5.06
CA ARG A 87 -8.27 3.93 5.30
C ARG A 87 -9.03 4.45 6.52
N PRO A 88 -10.38 4.55 6.45
CA PRO A 88 -11.20 4.88 7.62
C PRO A 88 -11.38 3.68 8.58
N GLU A 89 -10.84 2.51 8.24
CA GLU A 89 -10.96 1.29 9.04
C GLU A 89 -10.27 1.45 10.41
N SER A 90 -10.96 1.03 11.48
CA SER A 90 -10.34 0.96 12.80
C SER A 90 -9.35 -0.21 12.89
N VAL A 91 -8.39 -0.12 13.83
CA VAL A 91 -7.44 -1.20 14.10
C VAL A 91 -8.16 -2.52 14.41
N GLU A 92 -9.30 -2.46 15.09
CA GLU A 92 -10.11 -3.62 15.43
C GLU A 92 -10.75 -4.26 14.19
N GLN A 93 -11.30 -3.45 13.27
CA GLN A 93 -11.86 -3.93 12.01
C GLN A 93 -10.78 -4.60 11.15
N PHE A 94 -9.57 -4.03 11.10
CA PHE A 94 -8.46 -4.63 10.37
C PHE A 94 -8.02 -5.96 11.00
N ARG A 95 -7.89 -6.03 12.33
CA ARG A 95 -7.54 -7.28 13.03
C ARG A 95 -8.61 -8.35 12.83
N ALA A 96 -9.89 -7.98 12.83
CA ALA A 96 -10.97 -8.90 12.49
C ALA A 96 -10.82 -9.44 11.06
N ALA A 97 -10.47 -8.58 10.09
CA ALA A 97 -10.18 -9.00 8.73
C ALA A 97 -8.97 -9.95 8.65
N GLN A 98 -7.89 -9.71 9.41
CA GLN A 98 -6.74 -10.62 9.49
C GLN A 98 -7.16 -12.02 9.98
N VAL A 99 -8.00 -12.09 11.02
CA VAL A 99 -8.52 -13.36 11.53
C VAL A 99 -9.35 -14.08 10.46
N VAL A 100 -10.23 -13.36 9.74
CA VAL A 100 -11.02 -13.94 8.64
C VAL A 100 -10.12 -14.50 7.54
N TRP A 101 -9.07 -13.77 7.14
CA TRP A 101 -8.09 -14.26 6.17
C TRP A 101 -7.30 -15.46 6.68
N GLY A 102 -6.97 -15.50 7.97
CA GLY A 102 -6.36 -16.67 8.61
C GLY A 102 -7.28 -17.89 8.59
N VAL A 103 -8.56 -17.73 8.92
CA VAL A 103 -9.58 -18.80 8.88
C VAL A 103 -9.77 -19.33 7.45
N ILE A 104 -9.83 -18.44 6.46
CA ILE A 104 -9.88 -18.83 5.04
C ILE A 104 -8.62 -19.60 4.65
N GLY A 105 -7.44 -19.16 5.11
CA GLY A 105 -6.17 -19.85 4.91
C GLY A 105 -6.17 -21.26 5.52
N LEU A 106 -6.66 -21.41 6.76
CA LEU A 106 -6.80 -22.70 7.43
C LEU A 106 -7.77 -23.63 6.68
N ALA A 107 -8.94 -23.12 6.28
CA ALA A 107 -9.93 -23.90 5.56
C ALA A 107 -9.41 -24.36 4.18
N GLY A 108 -8.72 -23.47 3.45
CA GLY A 108 -8.07 -23.80 2.19
C GLY A 108 -6.93 -24.80 2.36
N GLY A 109 -6.11 -24.63 3.40
CA GLY A 109 -5.04 -25.56 3.77
C GLY A 109 -5.57 -26.95 4.12
N LEU A 110 -6.70 -27.02 4.83
CA LEU A 110 -7.34 -28.29 5.20
C LEU A 110 -7.89 -29.01 3.97
N ALA A 111 -8.61 -28.29 3.10
CA ALA A 111 -9.09 -28.85 1.84
C ALA A 111 -7.93 -29.38 0.97
N PHE A 112 -6.83 -28.64 0.92
CA PHE A 112 -5.64 -29.04 0.18
C PHE A 112 -4.92 -30.25 0.81
N ALA A 113 -4.79 -30.29 2.14
CA ALA A 113 -4.21 -31.42 2.86
C ALA A 113 -5.04 -32.71 2.68
N LEU A 114 -6.37 -32.61 2.75
CA LEU A 114 -7.27 -33.75 2.50
C LEU A 114 -7.17 -34.27 1.07
N ALA A 115 -7.06 -33.38 0.08
CA ALA A 115 -6.86 -33.76 -1.32
C ALA A 115 -5.51 -34.48 -1.54
N LEU A 116 -4.45 -34.06 -0.84
CA LEU A 116 -3.15 -34.73 -0.88
C LEU A 116 -3.16 -36.09 -0.16
N ALA A 117 -3.89 -36.19 0.95
CA ALA A 117 -4.04 -37.43 1.71
C ALA A 117 -4.77 -38.49 0.88
N ALA A 118 -5.83 -38.12 0.16
CA ALA A 118 -6.58 -39.01 -0.72
C ALA A 118 -5.77 -39.53 -1.93
N GLY A 119 -4.77 -38.77 -2.40
CA GLY A 119 -4.03 -39.10 -3.61
C GLY A 119 -2.65 -39.72 -3.42
N ARG A 120 -1.97 -39.49 -2.28
CA ARG A 120 -0.56 -39.88 -2.09
C ARG A 120 -0.20 -40.46 -0.73
N GLY A 121 -1.15 -40.62 0.20
CA GLY A 121 -0.84 -41.14 1.54
C GLY A 121 0.16 -40.24 2.28
N THR A 122 -0.19 -38.98 2.48
CA THR A 122 0.66 -38.02 3.21
C THR A 122 0.67 -38.32 4.71
N SER A 123 1.81 -38.10 5.37
CA SER A 123 1.87 -38.24 6.83
C SER A 123 0.92 -37.23 7.50
N PRO A 124 0.15 -37.63 8.52
CA PRO A 124 -0.78 -36.72 9.22
C PRO A 124 -0.08 -35.47 9.77
N LEU A 125 1.17 -35.62 10.21
CA LEU A 125 2.00 -34.51 10.68
C LEU A 125 2.28 -33.48 9.59
N ALA A 126 2.61 -33.91 8.36
CA ALA A 126 2.83 -33.00 7.23
C ALA A 126 1.53 -32.25 6.85
N GLY A 127 0.38 -32.92 6.93
CA GLY A 127 -0.93 -32.29 6.71
C GLY A 127 -1.22 -31.19 7.72
N VAL A 128 -1.01 -31.45 9.02
CA VAL A 128 -1.21 -30.45 10.07
C VAL A 128 -0.29 -29.24 9.89
N VAL A 129 0.99 -29.46 9.60
CA VAL A 129 1.96 -28.37 9.34
C VAL A 129 1.53 -27.52 8.15
N LEU A 130 1.07 -28.15 7.07
CA LEU A 130 0.58 -27.44 5.88
C LEU A 130 -0.64 -26.56 6.18
N VAL A 131 -1.60 -27.08 6.93
CA VAL A 131 -2.80 -26.32 7.35
C VAL A 131 -2.40 -25.08 8.15
N LEU A 132 -1.54 -25.26 9.16
CA LEU A 132 -1.06 -24.15 9.98
C LEU A 132 -0.28 -23.12 9.16
N ALA A 133 0.57 -23.57 8.23
CA ALA A 133 1.31 -22.70 7.32
C ALA A 133 0.37 -21.87 6.43
N CYS A 134 -0.70 -22.47 5.88
CA CYS A 134 -1.70 -21.75 5.09
C CYS A 134 -2.49 -20.73 5.91
N GLY A 135 -2.83 -21.05 7.16
CA GLY A 135 -3.48 -20.11 8.09
C GLY A 135 -2.59 -18.89 8.37
N LEU A 136 -1.31 -19.12 8.68
CA LEU A 136 -0.34 -18.06 8.89
C LEU A 136 -0.14 -17.22 7.62
N ALA A 137 -0.01 -17.86 6.46
CA ALA A 137 0.11 -17.18 5.17
C ALA A 137 -1.10 -16.29 4.87
N GLY A 138 -2.31 -16.69 5.26
CA GLY A 138 -3.52 -15.86 5.12
C GLY A 138 -3.44 -14.56 5.92
N VAL A 139 -3.00 -14.63 7.19
CA VAL A 139 -2.80 -13.45 8.04
C VAL A 139 -1.72 -12.53 7.44
N LEU A 140 -0.56 -13.09 7.07
CA LEU A 140 0.54 -12.33 6.47
C LEU A 140 0.16 -11.71 5.12
N ALA A 141 -0.66 -12.39 4.31
CA ALA A 141 -1.13 -11.86 3.04
C ALA A 141 -1.94 -10.57 3.23
N ARG A 142 -2.77 -10.47 4.29
CA ARG A 142 -3.54 -9.26 4.57
C ARG A 142 -2.63 -8.08 4.95
N ASP A 143 -1.56 -8.34 5.70
CA ASP A 143 -0.56 -7.33 6.07
C ASP A 143 0.25 -6.87 4.86
N GLN A 144 0.67 -7.80 4.02
CA GLN A 144 1.36 -7.45 2.76
C GLN A 144 0.46 -6.63 1.84
N LEU A 145 -0.84 -6.94 1.78
CA LEU A 145 -1.79 -6.13 1.01
C LEU A 145 -1.92 -4.71 1.57
N LEU A 146 -1.90 -4.53 2.89
CA LEU A 146 -1.88 -3.19 3.50
C LEU A 146 -0.57 -2.47 3.17
N ALA A 147 0.57 -3.14 3.34
CA ALA A 147 1.89 -2.58 3.02
C ALA A 147 1.98 -2.10 1.57
N ARG A 148 1.50 -2.92 0.62
CA ARG A 148 1.43 -2.55 -0.81
C ARG A 148 0.54 -1.34 -1.04
N GLN A 149 -0.59 -1.23 -0.34
CA GLN A 149 -1.49 -0.08 -0.48
C GLN A 149 -0.86 1.21 0.05
N VAL A 150 -0.17 1.13 1.19
CA VAL A 150 0.60 2.26 1.74
C VAL A 150 1.64 2.70 0.72
N HIS A 151 2.51 1.79 0.25
CA HIS A 151 3.55 2.13 -0.71
C HIS A 151 3.00 2.70 -2.03
N GLN A 152 1.92 2.13 -2.58
CA GLN A 152 1.30 2.68 -3.79
C GLN A 152 0.74 4.09 -3.58
N ARG A 153 0.21 4.39 -2.39
CA ARG A 153 -0.29 5.72 -2.05
C ARG A 153 0.86 6.70 -1.87
N GLU A 154 1.92 6.30 -1.18
CA GLU A 154 3.16 7.06 -1.01
C GLU A 154 3.83 7.39 -2.35
N GLU A 155 3.97 6.41 -3.24
CA GLU A 155 4.52 6.60 -4.59
C GLU A 155 3.71 7.61 -5.40
N ARG A 156 2.37 7.57 -5.31
CA ARG A 156 1.49 8.55 -5.98
C ARG A 156 1.69 9.96 -5.42
N MET A 157 1.77 10.10 -4.09
CA MET A 157 2.02 11.41 -3.47
C MET A 157 3.37 11.98 -3.92
N LEU A 158 4.42 11.17 -3.95
CA LEU A 158 5.75 11.60 -4.40
C LEU A 158 5.76 11.95 -5.89
N ALA A 159 5.02 11.22 -6.72
CA ALA A 159 4.89 11.53 -8.15
C ALA A 159 4.12 12.83 -8.41
N GLU A 160 3.14 13.17 -7.57
CA GLU A 160 2.33 14.39 -7.66
C GLU A 160 3.05 15.63 -7.12
N LEU A 161 3.98 15.45 -6.17
CA LEU A 161 4.67 16.54 -5.45
C LEU A 161 5.38 17.57 -6.36
N PRO A 162 6.18 17.18 -7.39
CA PRO A 162 6.85 18.17 -8.24
C PRO A 162 5.85 19.11 -8.94
N THR A 163 4.78 18.57 -9.50
CA THR A 163 3.73 19.35 -10.18
C THR A 163 3.03 20.29 -9.21
N ILE A 164 2.69 19.79 -8.01
CA ILE A 164 2.05 20.61 -6.97
C ILE A 164 2.96 21.74 -6.50
N ALA A 165 4.24 21.46 -6.27
CA ALA A 165 5.23 22.45 -5.88
C ALA A 165 5.40 23.55 -6.94
N GLU A 166 5.47 23.18 -8.22
CA GLU A 166 5.53 24.12 -9.34
C GLU A 166 4.27 25.01 -9.40
N LEU A 167 3.08 24.43 -9.24
CA LEU A 167 1.83 25.21 -9.25
C LEU A 167 1.72 26.17 -8.06
N LEU A 168 2.18 25.76 -6.87
CA LEU A 168 2.26 26.65 -5.71
C LEU A 168 3.24 27.80 -5.98
N ALA A 169 4.43 27.50 -6.51
CA ALA A 169 5.44 28.49 -6.86
C ALA A 169 4.94 29.50 -7.91
N LEU A 170 4.20 29.03 -8.92
CA LEU A 170 3.59 29.87 -9.95
C LEU A 170 2.47 30.74 -9.39
N SER A 171 1.61 30.19 -8.52
CA SER A 171 0.48 30.92 -7.94
C SER A 171 0.97 32.03 -6.99
N VAL A 172 1.91 31.71 -6.09
CA VAL A 172 2.53 32.72 -5.21
C VAL A 172 3.35 33.73 -6.02
N GLY A 173 4.08 33.27 -7.04
CA GLY A 173 4.80 34.15 -7.96
C GLY A 173 3.91 35.11 -8.76
N ALA A 174 2.63 34.77 -8.94
CA ALA A 174 1.62 35.63 -9.54
C ALA A 174 0.97 36.61 -8.54
N GLY A 175 1.44 36.64 -7.28
CA GLY A 175 0.96 37.53 -6.24
C GLY A 175 -0.16 36.96 -5.38
N GLU A 176 -0.52 35.68 -5.51
CA GLU A 176 -1.46 35.05 -4.58
C GLU A 176 -0.83 34.88 -3.19
N GLY A 177 -1.60 35.16 -2.15
CA GLY A 177 -1.20 34.83 -0.78
C GLY A 177 -1.07 33.31 -0.59
N PRO A 178 -0.36 32.82 0.44
CA PRO A 178 -0.06 31.39 0.64
C PRO A 178 -1.32 30.50 0.68
N VAL A 179 -2.36 30.94 1.39
CA VAL A 179 -3.65 30.23 1.48
C VAL A 179 -4.41 30.27 0.15
N GLY A 180 -4.33 31.39 -0.59
CA GLY A 180 -4.95 31.54 -1.90
C GLY A 180 -4.31 30.63 -2.95
N ALA A 181 -2.98 30.56 -2.96
CA ALA A 181 -2.22 29.64 -3.79
C ALA A 181 -2.56 28.18 -3.50
N LEU A 182 -2.65 27.81 -2.21
CA LEU A 182 -3.07 26.47 -1.80
C LEU A 182 -4.49 26.14 -2.28
N GLU A 183 -5.43 27.08 -2.13
CA GLU A 183 -6.79 26.94 -2.65
C GLU A 183 -6.84 26.77 -4.17
N ARG A 184 -6.04 27.54 -4.91
CA ARG A 184 -5.96 27.40 -6.36
C ARG A 184 -5.51 26.00 -6.73
N VAL A 185 -4.41 25.53 -6.15
CA VAL A 185 -3.83 24.21 -6.43
C VAL A 185 -4.82 23.09 -6.10
N VAL A 186 -5.47 23.14 -4.93
CA VAL A 186 -6.50 22.15 -4.54
C VAL A 186 -7.67 22.13 -5.51
N ARG A 187 -8.05 23.29 -6.08
CA ARG A 187 -9.17 23.38 -7.04
C ARG A 187 -8.78 22.91 -8.45
N THR A 188 -7.53 23.08 -8.86
CA THR A 188 -7.07 22.78 -10.23
C THR A 188 -6.48 21.38 -10.38
N THR A 189 -6.03 20.77 -9.29
CA THR A 189 -5.35 19.47 -9.30
C THR A 189 -6.24 18.39 -8.71
N ARG A 190 -6.03 17.14 -9.15
CA ARG A 190 -6.66 15.95 -8.57
C ARG A 190 -5.56 14.93 -8.28
N GLY A 191 -5.71 14.18 -7.20
CA GLY A 191 -4.69 13.22 -6.79
C GLY A 191 -4.68 13.01 -5.28
N VAL A 192 -3.86 12.06 -4.84
CA VAL A 192 -3.77 11.71 -3.42
C VAL A 192 -3.19 12.86 -2.61
N LEU A 193 -2.15 13.53 -3.13
CA LEU A 193 -1.53 14.67 -2.46
C LEU A 193 -2.45 15.91 -2.53
N ALA A 194 -3.21 16.06 -3.60
CA ALA A 194 -4.22 17.12 -3.68
C ALA A 194 -5.31 16.96 -2.60
N ASP A 195 -5.74 15.72 -2.32
CA ASP A 195 -6.69 15.43 -1.23
C ASP A 195 -6.09 15.76 0.15
N GLU A 196 -4.82 15.44 0.38
CA GLU A 196 -4.12 15.82 1.63
C GLU A 196 -3.95 17.33 1.77
N LEU A 197 -3.67 18.04 0.68
CA LEU A 197 -3.64 19.51 0.66
C LEU A 197 -5.01 20.13 0.88
N ALA A 198 -6.09 19.48 0.44
CA ALA A 198 -7.45 19.93 0.72
C ALA A 198 -7.77 19.85 2.23
N LEU A 199 -7.27 18.82 2.93
CA LEU A 199 -7.34 18.74 4.39
C LEU A 199 -6.52 19.85 5.06
N THR A 200 -5.30 20.09 4.58
CA THR A 200 -4.44 21.18 5.07
C THR A 200 -5.08 22.56 4.87
N LEU A 201 -5.73 22.77 3.72
CA LEU A 201 -6.49 23.99 3.44
C LEU A 201 -7.70 24.14 4.37
N ALA A 202 -8.40 23.05 4.67
CA ALA A 202 -9.52 23.06 5.62
C ALA A 202 -9.04 23.43 7.03
N ASP A 203 -7.91 22.88 7.48
CA ASP A 203 -7.28 23.24 8.77
C ASP A 203 -6.95 24.74 8.80
N ALA A 204 -6.34 25.28 7.74
CA ALA A 204 -6.02 26.70 7.64
C ALA A 204 -7.28 27.59 7.67
N ARG A 205 -8.34 27.19 6.96
CA ARG A 205 -9.63 27.90 6.95
C ARG A 205 -10.38 27.84 8.27
N SER A 206 -10.12 26.82 9.09
CA SER A 206 -10.67 26.69 10.44
C SER A 206 -9.94 27.54 11.48
N GLY A 207 -8.94 28.32 11.08
CA GLY A 207 -8.17 29.21 11.96
C GLY A 207 -6.84 28.62 12.45
N THR A 208 -6.45 27.43 11.99
CA THR A 208 -5.10 26.91 12.27
C THR A 208 -4.06 27.73 11.49
N PRO A 209 -2.94 28.16 12.10
CA PRO A 209 -1.85 28.79 11.37
C PRO A 209 -1.36 27.91 10.21
N LEU A 210 -1.10 28.50 9.03
CA LEU A 210 -0.74 27.72 7.84
C LEU A 210 0.55 26.90 8.03
N ALA A 211 1.54 27.46 8.74
CA ALA A 211 2.77 26.74 9.09
C ALA A 211 2.47 25.45 9.86
N LEU A 212 1.66 25.53 10.91
CA LEU A 212 1.21 24.37 11.69
C LEU A 212 0.37 23.39 10.87
N ALA A 213 -0.46 23.89 9.93
CA ALA A 213 -1.22 23.02 9.04
C ALA A 213 -0.31 22.23 8.07
N LEU A 214 0.79 22.84 7.59
CA LEU A 214 1.81 22.20 6.79
C LEU A 214 2.65 21.19 7.59
N GLU A 215 2.96 21.48 8.85
CA GLU A 215 3.58 20.50 9.76
C GLU A 215 2.69 19.27 9.97
N ARG A 216 1.39 19.49 10.21
CA ARG A 216 0.42 18.38 10.30
C ARG A 216 0.35 17.56 9.01
N LEU A 217 0.48 18.19 7.84
CA LEU A 217 0.59 17.48 6.56
C LEU A 217 1.82 16.58 6.53
N ALA A 218 2.97 17.09 6.98
CA ALA A 218 4.21 16.31 7.07
C ALA A 218 4.06 15.11 8.02
N ASP A 219 3.45 15.32 9.19
CA ASP A 219 3.20 14.25 10.17
C ASP A 219 2.24 13.17 9.65
N ARG A 220 1.13 13.58 9.00
CA ARG A 220 0.13 12.65 8.44
C ARG A 220 0.72 11.77 7.33
N THR A 221 1.55 12.35 6.48
CA THR A 221 2.11 11.65 5.30
C THR A 221 3.37 10.86 5.64
N GLY A 222 4.22 11.37 6.54
CA GLY A 222 5.46 10.73 6.97
C GLY A 222 6.50 10.55 5.85
N LEU A 223 6.38 11.32 4.76
CA LEU A 223 7.24 11.22 3.59
C LEU A 223 8.35 12.25 3.64
N ALA A 224 9.61 11.82 3.79
CA ALA A 224 10.75 12.73 3.95
C ALA A 224 10.85 13.86 2.89
N PRO A 225 10.63 13.63 1.58
CA PRO A 225 10.62 14.72 0.60
C PRO A 225 9.49 15.73 0.81
N LEU A 226 8.30 15.25 1.19
CA LEU A 226 7.14 16.10 1.46
C LEU A 226 7.29 16.86 2.79
N THR A 227 7.86 16.21 3.81
CA THR A 227 8.22 16.84 5.09
C THR A 227 9.17 18.01 4.86
N ARG A 228 10.28 17.80 4.14
CA ARG A 228 11.23 18.87 3.80
C ARG A 228 10.58 20.03 3.05
N PHE A 229 9.72 19.71 2.08
CA PHE A 229 8.96 20.71 1.33
C PHE A 229 8.05 21.52 2.27
N ALA A 230 7.24 20.85 3.09
CA ALA A 230 6.28 21.48 3.98
C ALA A 230 6.96 22.35 5.05
N GLU A 231 8.03 21.84 5.68
CA GLU A 231 8.85 22.57 6.65
C GLU A 231 9.51 23.80 6.02
N GLY A 232 10.10 23.66 4.83
CA GLY A 232 10.73 24.78 4.12
C GLY A 232 9.73 25.90 3.80
N VAL A 233 8.50 25.53 3.41
CA VAL A 233 7.41 26.49 3.17
C VAL A 233 6.92 27.12 4.47
N ALA A 234 6.75 26.33 5.54
CA ALA A 234 6.34 26.81 6.86
C ALA A 234 7.34 27.85 7.42
N VAL A 235 8.63 27.52 7.38
CA VAL A 235 9.71 28.43 7.81
C VAL A 235 9.72 29.72 7.00
N ALA A 236 9.46 29.65 5.69
CA ALA A 236 9.40 30.85 4.85
C ALA A 236 8.25 31.77 5.23
N ILE A 237 7.09 31.20 5.55
CA ILE A 237 5.91 31.94 6.01
C ILE A 237 6.20 32.61 7.36
N GLU A 238 6.77 31.88 8.32
CA GLU A 238 7.05 32.40 9.66
C GLU A 238 8.10 33.49 9.68
N ARG A 239 9.16 33.33 8.87
CA ARG A 239 10.27 34.29 8.78
C ARG A 239 10.00 35.43 7.80
N GLY A 240 8.90 35.39 7.06
CA GLY A 240 8.56 36.39 6.04
C GLY A 240 9.58 36.45 4.89
N THR A 241 10.27 35.35 4.61
CA THR A 241 11.19 35.30 3.45
C THR A 241 10.39 35.27 2.15
N PRO A 242 10.98 35.65 0.99
CA PRO A 242 10.29 35.63 -0.28
C PRO A 242 9.77 34.22 -0.64
N LEU A 243 8.49 33.96 -0.32
CA LEU A 243 7.90 32.63 -0.45
C LEU A 243 7.94 32.11 -1.89
N ALA A 244 7.81 33.00 -2.88
CA ALA A 244 7.93 32.65 -4.28
C ALA A 244 9.31 32.07 -4.62
N GLU A 245 10.39 32.60 -4.04
CA GLU A 245 11.75 32.10 -4.27
C GLU A 245 11.95 30.75 -3.58
N VAL A 246 11.47 30.61 -2.34
CA VAL A 246 11.53 29.35 -1.59
C VAL A 246 10.75 28.24 -2.32
N LEU A 247 9.51 28.51 -2.74
CA LEU A 247 8.71 27.55 -3.48
C LEU A 247 9.35 27.17 -4.82
N ARG A 248 9.95 28.12 -5.55
CA ARG A 248 10.68 27.83 -6.80
C ARG A 248 11.89 26.92 -6.55
N ALA A 249 12.69 27.22 -5.53
CA ALA A 249 13.83 26.39 -5.15
C ALA A 249 13.38 24.98 -4.76
N GLN A 250 12.36 24.87 -3.90
CA GLN A 250 11.79 23.60 -3.48
C GLN A 250 11.18 22.80 -4.65
N ALA A 251 10.49 23.46 -5.58
CA ALA A 251 9.96 22.81 -6.78
C ALA A 251 11.09 22.25 -7.67
N GLN A 252 12.17 23.01 -7.83
CA GLN A 252 13.34 22.59 -8.58
C GLN A 252 14.05 21.41 -7.91
N ASP A 253 14.21 21.44 -6.58
CA ASP A 253 14.81 20.35 -5.79
C ASP A 253 14.00 19.07 -5.88
N VAL A 254 12.67 19.15 -5.72
CA VAL A 254 11.79 17.99 -5.87
C VAL A 254 11.86 17.43 -7.29
N ARG A 255 11.86 18.28 -8.32
CA ARG A 255 11.97 17.82 -9.72
C ARG A 255 13.29 17.13 -10.01
N GLU A 256 14.39 17.69 -9.52
CA GLU A 256 15.73 17.10 -9.66
C GLU A 256 15.82 15.76 -8.90
N SER A 257 15.23 15.67 -7.71
CA SER A 257 15.15 14.41 -6.96
C SER A 257 14.37 13.33 -7.71
N GLY A 258 13.25 13.70 -8.35
CA GLY A 258 12.48 12.80 -9.20
C GLY A 258 13.27 12.32 -10.41
N ARG A 259 14.02 13.23 -11.06
CA ARG A 259 14.91 12.89 -12.18
C ARG A 259 16.00 11.90 -11.77
N ARG A 260 16.64 12.12 -10.60
CA ARG A 260 17.65 11.20 -10.05
C ARG A 260 17.07 9.83 -9.77
N ALA A 261 15.90 9.76 -9.13
CA ALA A 261 15.24 8.49 -8.86
C ALA A 261 14.92 7.69 -10.15
N LEU A 262 14.52 8.38 -11.22
CA LEU A 262 14.31 7.76 -12.53
C LEU A 262 15.61 7.24 -13.15
N MET A 263 16.71 8.00 -13.04
CA MET A 263 18.04 7.57 -13.51
C MET A 263 18.55 6.35 -12.74
N GLU A 264 18.43 6.35 -11.41
CA GLU A 264 18.80 5.21 -10.56
C GLU A 264 17.98 3.95 -10.89
N ALA A 265 16.67 4.11 -11.09
CA ALA A 265 15.80 3.02 -11.51
C ALA A 265 16.17 2.49 -12.91
N GLY A 266 16.56 3.37 -13.84
CA GLY A 266 17.04 3.03 -15.17
C GLY A 266 18.35 2.24 -15.12
N GLY A 267 19.36 2.76 -14.43
CA GLY A 267 20.66 2.10 -14.28
C GLY A 267 20.57 0.75 -13.58
N ARG A 268 19.71 0.63 -12.55
CA ARG A 268 19.47 -0.67 -11.90
C ARG A 268 18.87 -1.70 -12.86
N LYS A 269 17.94 -1.29 -13.73
CA LYS A 269 17.36 -2.18 -14.75
C LYS A 269 18.39 -2.60 -15.79
N GLU A 270 19.30 -1.72 -16.17
CA GLU A 270 20.41 -2.04 -17.08
C GLU A 270 21.30 -3.15 -16.52
N VAL A 271 21.71 -3.04 -15.25
CA VAL A 271 22.48 -4.09 -14.57
C VAL A 271 21.69 -5.41 -14.50
N LEU A 272 20.39 -5.34 -14.21
CA LEU A 272 19.51 -6.51 -14.19
C LEU A 272 19.38 -7.21 -15.55
N MET A 273 19.50 -6.48 -16.66
CA MET A 273 19.51 -7.06 -18.01
C MET A 273 20.79 -7.88 -18.29
N MET A 274 21.90 -7.62 -17.59
CA MET A 274 23.12 -8.42 -17.72
C MET A 274 22.98 -9.81 -17.10
N VAL A 275 22.12 -9.99 -16.08
CA VAL A 275 21.99 -11.27 -15.36
C VAL A 275 21.55 -12.41 -16.29
N PRO A 276 20.47 -12.31 -17.08
CA PRO A 276 20.14 -13.33 -18.07
C PRO A 276 21.25 -13.55 -19.10
N VAL A 277 21.92 -12.49 -19.56
CA VAL A 277 23.00 -12.61 -20.55
C VAL A 277 24.16 -13.45 -20.00
N VAL A 278 24.61 -13.17 -18.78
CA VAL A 278 25.75 -13.87 -18.16
C VAL A 278 25.38 -15.28 -17.72
N PHE A 279 24.20 -15.49 -17.14
CA PHE A 279 23.83 -16.80 -16.57
C PHE A 279 23.05 -17.72 -17.51
N LEU A 280 22.50 -17.21 -18.62
CA LEU A 280 21.79 -18.02 -19.61
C LEU A 280 22.57 -18.13 -20.92
N ILE A 281 22.98 -17.00 -21.51
CA ILE A 281 23.61 -17.01 -22.84
C ILE A 281 25.01 -17.61 -22.76
N LEU A 282 25.86 -17.17 -21.82
CA LEU A 282 27.24 -17.68 -21.74
C LEU A 282 27.31 -19.20 -21.50
N PRO A 283 26.57 -19.82 -20.57
CA PRO A 283 26.60 -21.27 -20.37
C PRO A 283 26.10 -22.04 -21.60
N ILE A 284 25.05 -21.54 -22.27
CA ILE A 284 24.53 -22.17 -23.50
C ILE A 284 25.57 -22.11 -24.61
N THR A 285 26.24 -20.96 -24.79
CA THR A 285 27.29 -20.80 -25.81
C THR A 285 28.48 -21.71 -25.52
N VAL A 286 28.92 -21.81 -24.26
CA VAL A 286 30.00 -22.73 -23.85
C VAL A 286 29.59 -24.19 -24.09
N ALA A 287 28.37 -24.58 -23.72
CA ALA A 287 27.88 -25.93 -23.97
C ALA A 287 27.87 -26.27 -25.46
N PHE A 288 27.42 -25.34 -26.32
CA PHE A 288 27.43 -25.51 -27.77
C PHE A 288 28.85 -25.62 -28.34
N ALA A 289 29.78 -24.81 -27.86
CA ALA A 289 31.16 -24.83 -28.33
C ALA A 289 31.90 -26.13 -27.97
N VAL A 290 31.61 -26.70 -26.78
CA VAL A 290 32.28 -27.92 -26.28
C VAL A 290 31.62 -29.20 -26.80
N PHE A 291 30.34 -29.17 -27.17
CA PHE A 291 29.58 -30.33 -27.65
C PHE A 291 30.25 -31.13 -28.79
N PRO A 292 30.69 -30.52 -29.92
CA PRO A 292 31.32 -31.29 -31.00
C PRO A 292 32.64 -31.95 -30.57
N SER A 293 33.43 -31.28 -29.71
CA SER A 293 34.68 -31.84 -29.19
C SER A 293 34.44 -33.09 -28.33
N LEU A 294 33.38 -33.10 -27.51
CA LEU A 294 33.00 -34.27 -26.71
C LEU A 294 32.44 -35.39 -27.59
N ALA A 295 31.63 -35.05 -28.61
CA ALA A 295 31.06 -36.04 -29.52
C ALA A 295 32.15 -36.81 -30.28
N ILE A 296 33.19 -36.11 -30.77
CA ILE A 296 34.29 -36.75 -31.51
C ILE A 296 35.09 -37.73 -30.63
N LEU A 297 35.32 -37.40 -29.36
CA LEU A 297 36.04 -38.27 -28.42
C LEU A 297 35.28 -39.58 -28.11
N GLN A 298 33.95 -39.58 -28.19
CA GLN A 298 33.13 -40.78 -27.98
C GLN A 298 33.12 -41.74 -29.18
N PHE A 299 33.36 -41.25 -30.40
CA PHE A 299 33.45 -42.10 -31.59
C PHE A 299 34.85 -42.70 -31.83
N ALA A 300 35.85 -42.28 -31.05
CA ALA A 300 37.22 -42.75 -31.14
C ALA A 300 37.56 -43.88 -30.14
N GLN A 301 36.60 -44.33 -29.32
CA GLN A 301 36.68 -45.52 -28.47
C GLN A 301 35.84 -46.65 -29.06
#